data_AF-A0AAU5FTS5-F1
#
_entry.id   AF-A0AAU5FTS5-F1
#
_cell.length_a   1.000
_cell.length_b   1.000
_cell.length_c   1.000
_cell.angle_alpha   90.00
_cell.angle_beta   90.00
_cell.angle_gamma   90.00
#
_symmetry.space_group_name_H-M   'P 1'
#
loop_
_entity.id
_entity.type
_entity.pdbx_description
1 polymer ?
#
loop_
_entity_poly.entity_id
_entity_poly.type
_entity_poly.pdbx_seq_one_letter_code
_entity_poly.pdbx_strand_id
1 'polypeptide(L)'
;MDLLDRYRGRLSSRRLAVLVKHLPRDSAVNHDLHGESAEWSVSDYLLAAAVDHLASANWMFAMVNSGDDADPPDPPVPVPRPGDEPEGTDSTGQAAAGTASGGGGSGTAEAPSSSELVRFFS
;
A
#
# COMPACT_ATOMS: atom_id res chain seq x y z
N MET A 1 8.89 -19.72 16.63
CA MET A 1 9.47 -18.70 17.55
C MET A 1 8.36 -17.72 17.80
N ASP A 2 8.00 -17.50 19.06
CA ASP A 2 6.86 -16.68 19.47
C ASP A 2 7.29 -15.71 20.59
N LEU A 3 6.59 -14.59 20.76
CA LEU A 3 6.88 -13.57 21.80
C LEU A 3 6.87 -14.17 23.21
N LEU A 4 6.04 -15.19 23.45
CA LEU A 4 6.02 -15.91 24.74
C LEU A 4 7.33 -16.65 25.04
N ASP A 5 8.19 -16.91 24.05
CA ASP A 5 9.52 -17.47 24.26
C ASP A 5 10.40 -16.52 25.10
N ARG A 6 10.12 -15.20 25.11
CA ARG A 6 10.79 -14.24 26.01
C ARG A 6 10.39 -14.44 27.47
N TYR A 7 9.12 -14.72 27.72
CA TYR A 7 8.60 -14.99 29.06
C TYR A 7 9.05 -16.37 29.57
N ARG A 8 9.08 -17.38 28.69
CA ARG A 8 9.56 -18.74 28.98
C ARG A 8 11.09 -18.87 29.07
N GLY A 9 11.84 -17.77 28.91
CA GLY A 9 13.30 -17.76 28.99
C GLY A 9 14.04 -18.36 27.79
N ARG A 10 13.34 -18.71 26.71
CA ARG A 10 13.91 -19.27 25.47
C ARG A 10 14.40 -18.21 24.47
N LEU A 11 13.99 -16.95 24.65
CA LEU A 11 14.40 -15.81 23.84
C LEU A 11 15.09 -14.74 24.71
N SER A 12 16.33 -14.37 24.37
CA SER A 12 17.05 -13.31 25.07
C SER A 12 16.58 -11.91 24.63
N SER A 13 16.68 -10.92 25.53
CA SER A 13 16.36 -9.52 25.19
C SER A 13 17.19 -9.00 24.01
N ARG A 14 18.46 -9.41 23.93
CA ARG A 14 19.34 -9.04 22.82
C ARG A 14 18.82 -9.59 21.48
N ARG A 15 18.36 -10.83 21.45
CA ARG A 15 17.82 -11.45 20.24
C ARG A 15 16.48 -10.82 19.84
N LEU A 16 15.61 -10.53 20.81
CA LEU A 16 14.36 -9.82 20.56
C LEU A 16 14.62 -8.43 19.96
N ALA A 17 15.56 -7.66 20.52
CA ALA A 17 15.92 -6.34 19.99
C ALA A 17 16.45 -6.40 18.55
N VAL A 18 17.23 -7.43 18.21
CA VAL A 18 17.69 -7.65 16.83
C VAL A 18 16.52 -7.96 15.90
N LEU A 19 15.57 -8.81 16.31
CA LEU A 19 14.40 -9.14 15.50
C LEU A 19 13.54 -7.90 15.23
N VAL A 20 13.25 -7.09 16.26
CA VAL A 20 12.51 -5.84 16.11
C VAL A 20 13.24 -4.87 15.19
N LYS A 21 14.56 -4.71 15.36
CA LYS A 21 15.38 -3.81 14.54
C LYS A 21 15.44 -4.20 13.05
N HIS A 22 15.30 -5.49 12.76
CA HIS A 22 15.35 -6.03 11.40
C HIS A 22 13.98 -6.51 10.91
N LEU A 23 12.90 -6.00 11.52
CA LEU A 23 11.57 -6.25 10.98
C LEU A 23 11.47 -5.73 9.53
N PRO A 24 10.77 -6.47 8.67
CA PRO A 24 10.46 -6.01 7.32
C PRO A 24 9.77 -4.63 7.34
N ARG A 25 10.01 -3.83 6.29
CA ARG A 25 9.48 -2.47 6.18
C ARG A 25 7.94 -2.45 6.20
N ASP A 26 7.33 -3.47 5.61
CA ASP A 26 5.90 -3.75 5.52
C ASP A 26 5.32 -4.41 6.78
N SER A 27 6.09 -4.53 7.87
CA SER A 27 5.57 -5.07 9.13
C SER A 27 4.52 -4.13 9.75
N ALA A 28 3.48 -4.71 10.36
CA ALA A 28 2.44 -3.95 11.05
C ALA A 28 2.99 -2.99 12.13
N VAL A 29 4.10 -3.36 12.78
CA VAL A 29 4.78 -2.48 13.76
C VAL A 29 5.37 -1.24 13.09
N ASN A 30 6.00 -1.40 11.93
CA ASN A 30 6.54 -0.26 11.18
C ASN A 30 5.43 0.59 10.57
N HIS A 31 4.32 -0.03 10.14
CA HIS A 31 3.14 0.69 9.67
C HIS A 31 2.50 1.53 10.77
N ASP A 32 2.29 0.98 11.97
CA ASP A 32 1.77 1.73 13.12
C ASP A 32 2.72 2.85 13.58
N LEU A 33 4.04 2.60 13.55
CA LEU A 33 5.04 3.57 14.02
C LEU A 33 5.31 4.70 13.02
N HIS A 34 5.24 4.43 11.71
CA HIS A 34 5.63 5.35 10.65
C HIS A 34 4.46 5.79 9.75
N GLY A 35 3.25 5.26 9.97
CA GLY A 35 2.04 5.60 9.23
C GLY A 35 2.19 5.43 7.72
N GLU A 36 1.62 6.37 6.96
CA GLU A 36 1.63 6.40 5.50
C GLU A 36 3.06 6.35 4.89
N SER A 37 4.08 6.81 5.64
CA SER A 37 5.48 6.74 5.19
C SER A 37 6.06 5.31 5.17
N ALA A 38 5.39 4.35 5.81
CA ALA A 38 5.74 2.94 5.74
C ALA A 38 5.24 2.26 4.47
N GLU A 39 4.13 2.74 3.90
CA GLU A 39 3.44 2.09 2.79
C GLU A 39 4.24 2.15 1.49
N TRP A 40 4.79 3.33 1.18
CA TRP A 40 5.66 3.51 0.01
C TRP A 40 7.10 3.75 0.41
N SER A 41 7.99 3.03 -0.26
CA SER A 41 9.40 3.36 -0.28
C SER A 41 9.68 4.58 -1.13
N VAL A 42 10.86 5.19 -0.92
CA VAL A 42 11.34 6.29 -1.77
C VAL A 42 11.39 5.84 -3.23
N SER A 43 11.76 4.59 -3.49
CA SER A 43 11.75 4.01 -4.84
C SER A 43 10.35 3.94 -5.43
N ASP A 44 9.32 3.66 -4.63
CA ASP A 44 7.93 3.60 -5.08
C ASP A 44 7.42 4.99 -5.48
N TYR A 45 7.70 6.01 -4.66
CA TYR A 45 7.40 7.40 -5.02
C TYR A 45 8.11 7.85 -6.30
N LEU A 46 9.40 7.53 -6.44
CA LEU A 46 10.17 7.88 -7.63
C LEU A 46 9.68 7.14 -8.88
N LEU A 47 9.30 5.88 -8.75
CA LEU A 47 8.76 5.09 -9.85
C LEU A 47 7.38 5.61 -10.28
N ALA A 48 6.49 5.91 -9.33
CA ALA A 48 5.20 6.52 -9.61
C ALA A 48 5.36 7.86 -10.37
N ALA A 49 6.27 8.73 -9.90
CA ALA A 49 6.57 9.99 -10.59
C ALA A 49 7.11 9.76 -12.01
N ALA A 50 7.99 8.77 -12.20
CA ALA A 50 8.49 8.43 -13.53
C ALA A 50 7.38 7.95 -14.48
N VAL A 51 6.44 7.13 -13.97
CA VAL A 51 5.28 6.65 -14.73
C VAL A 51 4.36 7.82 -15.11
N ASP A 52 4.04 8.71 -14.17
CA ASP A 52 3.18 9.88 -14.42
C ASP A 52 3.76 10.80 -15.49
N HIS A 53 5.07 11.08 -15.42
CA HIS A 53 5.76 11.90 -16.40
C HIS A 53 5.86 11.22 -17.77
N LEU A 54 6.08 9.91 -17.82
CA LEU A 54 6.09 9.15 -19.07
C LEU A 54 4.72 9.13 -19.73
N ALA A 55 3.65 8.93 -18.96
CA ALA A 55 2.28 8.99 -19.45
C ALA A 55 1.96 10.37 -20.02
N SER A 56 2.35 11.44 -19.30
CA SER A 56 2.18 12.83 -19.75
C SER A 56 2.94 13.10 -21.05
N ALA A 57 4.18 12.64 -21.18
CA ALA A 57 4.98 12.81 -22.39
C ALA A 57 4.36 12.06 -23.59
N ASN A 58 3.89 10.83 -23.37
CA ASN A 58 3.22 10.05 -24.41
C ASN A 58 1.90 10.68 -24.84
N TRP A 59 1.13 11.24 -23.91
CA TRP A 59 -0.09 11.98 -24.22
C TRP A 59 0.20 13.24 -25.04
N MET A 60 1.19 14.05 -24.64
CA MET A 60 1.63 15.22 -25.44
C MET A 60 2.10 14.81 -26.84
N PHE A 61 2.81 13.69 -26.95
CA PHE A 61 3.21 13.13 -28.23
C PHE A 61 2.00 12.73 -29.07
N ALA A 62 1.02 12.04 -28.49
CA ALA A 62 -0.21 11.65 -29.17
C ALA A 62 -0.99 12.88 -29.65
N MET A 63 -1.12 13.91 -28.82
CA MET A 63 -1.78 15.19 -29.15
C MET A 63 -1.15 15.90 -30.35
N VAL A 64 0.18 15.87 -30.47
CA VAL A 64 0.89 16.52 -31.59
C VAL A 64 0.81 15.69 -32.87
N ASN A 65 0.68 14.37 -32.74
CA ASN A 65 0.67 13.45 -33.88
C ASN A 65 -0.74 12.97 -34.27
N SER A 66 -1.78 13.41 -33.56
CA SER A 66 -3.17 13.23 -33.98
C SER A 66 -3.49 14.18 -35.13
N GLY A 67 -4.24 13.69 -36.12
CA GLY A 67 -4.69 14.53 -37.24
C GLY A 67 -5.68 15.60 -36.76
N ASP A 68 -5.79 16.69 -37.52
CA ASP A 68 -6.61 17.86 -37.16
C ASP A 68 -8.10 17.55 -36.91
N ASP A 69 -8.61 16.44 -37.48
CA ASP A 69 -10.00 15.99 -37.33
C ASP A 69 -10.18 14.88 -36.27
N ALA A 70 -9.11 14.48 -35.56
CA ALA A 70 -9.17 13.44 -34.54
C ALA A 70 -9.56 14.02 -33.17
N ASP A 71 -10.40 13.29 -32.43
CA ASP A 71 -10.71 13.65 -31.05
C ASP A 71 -9.43 13.60 -30.19
N PRO A 72 -9.12 14.67 -29.42
CA PRO A 72 -7.99 14.69 -28.51
C PRO A 72 -8.07 13.53 -27.50
N PRO A 73 -6.98 12.77 -27.26
CA PRO A 73 -6.95 11.77 -26.21
C PRO A 73 -7.17 12.41 -24.83
N ASP A 74 -7.81 11.68 -23.92
CA ASP A 74 -7.98 12.10 -22.54
C ASP A 74 -6.62 12.28 -21.83
N PRO A 75 -6.48 13.29 -20.95
CA PRO A 75 -5.26 13.47 -20.19
C PRO A 75 -5.03 12.27 -19.24
N PRO A 76 -3.77 11.85 -19.04
CA PRO A 76 -3.47 10.72 -18.18
C PRO A 76 -3.74 11.05 -16.72
N VAL A 77 -4.31 10.09 -15.99
CA VAL A 77 -4.51 10.17 -14.54
C VAL A 77 -3.23 9.69 -13.83
N PRO A 78 -2.69 10.45 -12.86
CA PRO A 78 -1.54 10.01 -12.07
C PRO A 78 -1.78 8.72 -11.29
N VAL A 79 -0.72 7.97 -11.00
CA VAL A 79 -0.79 6.80 -10.11
C VAL A 79 -1.21 7.25 -8.71
N PRO A 80 -2.26 6.64 -8.10
CA PRO A 80 -2.71 7.00 -6.76
C PRO A 80 -1.60 6.77 -5.72
N ARG A 81 -1.34 7.78 -4.88
CA ARG A 81 -0.34 7.70 -3.80
C ARG A 81 -1.02 7.41 -2.46
N PRO A 82 -0.30 6.78 -1.52
CA PRO A 82 -0.75 6.70 -0.13
C PRO A 82 -1.05 8.11 0.40
N GLY A 83 -2.23 8.27 1.01
CA GLY A 83 -2.72 9.55 1.50
C GLY A 83 -3.53 10.37 0.49
N ASP A 84 -3.56 10.01 -0.80
CA ASP A 84 -4.49 10.62 -1.74
C ASP A 84 -5.91 10.13 -1.43
N GLU A 85 -6.87 11.05 -1.27
CA GLU A 85 -8.27 10.64 -1.19
C GLU A 85 -8.68 10.04 -2.55
N PRO A 86 -9.45 8.94 -2.57
CA PRO A 86 -9.90 8.35 -3.82
C PRO A 86 -10.83 9.35 -4.51
N GLU A 87 -10.31 10.12 -5.47
CA GLU A 87 -11.15 10.87 -6.38
C GLU A 87 -12.04 9.85 -7.10
N GLY A 88 -13.35 10.07 -6.97
CA GLY A 88 -14.37 9.16 -7.49
C GLY A 88 -14.09 8.82 -8.93
N THR A 89 -13.96 7.52 -9.20
CA THR A 89 -13.80 6.95 -10.52
C THR A 89 -15.02 7.25 -11.38
N ASP A 90 -15.01 8.39 -12.06
CA ASP A 90 -15.92 8.65 -13.17
C ASP A 90 -15.22 8.32 -14.49
N SER A 91 -15.60 7.15 -15.01
CA SER A 91 -15.52 6.64 -16.40
C SER A 91 -14.17 6.23 -16.99
N THR A 92 -14.05 5.29 -17.93
CA THR A 92 -14.73 4.03 -18.30
C THR A 92 -13.79 3.39 -19.32
N GLY A 93 -13.24 2.20 -19.01
CA GLY A 93 -12.40 1.44 -19.93
C GLY A 93 -12.33 -0.02 -19.48
N GLN A 94 -13.20 -0.84 -20.04
CA GLN A 94 -13.53 -2.18 -19.57
C GLN A 94 -12.62 -3.29 -20.15
N ALA A 95 -11.99 -4.08 -19.27
CA ALA A 95 -11.72 -5.54 -19.31
C ALA A 95 -10.50 -5.81 -18.40
N ALA A 96 -10.57 -6.56 -17.30
CA ALA A 96 -11.01 -7.95 -17.23
C ALA A 96 -11.60 -8.29 -15.86
N ALA A 97 -12.63 -9.14 -15.90
CA ALA A 97 -13.27 -9.75 -14.76
C ALA A 97 -12.29 -10.67 -14.00
N GLY A 98 -12.14 -10.42 -12.71
CA GLY A 98 -11.49 -11.29 -11.75
C GLY A 98 -12.14 -11.07 -10.39
N THR A 99 -13.29 -11.72 -10.18
CA THR A 99 -14.01 -11.80 -8.91
C THR A 99 -13.09 -12.22 -7.76
N ALA A 100 -12.93 -11.35 -6.77
CA ALA A 100 -12.56 -11.73 -5.42
C ALA A 100 -13.33 -10.84 -4.43
N SER A 101 -14.43 -11.40 -3.94
CA SER A 101 -15.20 -10.90 -2.81
C SER A 101 -14.35 -10.94 -1.54
N GLY A 102 -14.23 -9.81 -0.85
CA GLY A 102 -13.53 -9.72 0.44
C GLY A 102 -13.94 -8.45 1.18
N GLY A 103 -15.19 -8.38 1.62
CA GLY A 103 -15.65 -7.35 2.53
C GLY A 103 -14.98 -7.51 3.91
N GLY A 104 -14.37 -6.44 4.40
CA GLY A 104 -13.83 -6.35 5.76
C GLY A 104 -14.13 -4.96 6.30
N GLY A 105 -15.22 -4.85 7.06
CA GLY A 105 -15.69 -3.59 7.63
C GLY A 105 -14.69 -2.99 8.62
N SER A 106 -14.50 -1.68 8.50
CA SER A 106 -13.85 -0.80 9.46
C SER A 106 -14.70 -0.70 10.73
N GLY A 107 -14.57 -1.70 11.60
CA GLY A 107 -15.02 -1.63 12.99
C GLY A 107 -13.95 -0.92 13.83
N THR A 108 -14.36 0.07 14.60
CA THR A 108 -13.58 0.68 15.69
C THR A 108 -12.86 -0.41 16.49
N ALA A 109 -11.54 -0.50 16.36
CA ALA A 109 -10.71 -1.52 16.97
C ALA A 109 -10.59 -1.27 18.48
N GLU A 110 -11.54 -1.81 19.24
CA GLU A 110 -11.39 -2.04 20.67
C GLU A 110 -10.19 -2.98 20.87
N ALA A 111 -9.26 -2.60 21.76
CA ALA A 111 -8.04 -3.37 21.97
C ALA A 111 -8.39 -4.81 22.39
N PRO A 112 -7.85 -5.85 21.73
CA PRO A 112 -8.22 -7.23 21.99
C PRO A 112 -7.95 -7.61 23.44
N SER A 113 -8.90 -8.33 24.03
CA SER A 113 -8.80 -8.80 25.42
C SER A 113 -7.63 -9.80 25.58
N SER A 114 -7.07 -9.89 26.78
CA SER A 114 -5.95 -10.80 27.07
C SER A 114 -6.24 -12.26 26.69
N SER A 115 -7.50 -12.70 26.81
CA SER A 115 -7.96 -14.03 26.39
C SER A 115 -8.00 -14.24 24.87
N GLU A 116 -8.29 -13.18 24.09
CA GLU A 116 -8.31 -13.26 22.62
C GLU A 116 -6.90 -13.33 22.05
N LEU A 117 -5.97 -12.57 22.66
CA LEU A 117 -4.55 -12.67 22.31
C LEU A 117 -4.04 -14.10 22.53
N VAL A 118 -4.38 -14.75 23.65
CA VAL A 118 -3.95 -16.14 23.91
C VAL A 118 -4.51 -17.13 22.88
N ARG A 119 -5.72 -16.93 22.36
CA ARG A 119 -6.31 -17.79 21.31
C ARG A 119 -5.71 -17.55 19.92
N PHE A 120 -5.29 -16.32 19.61
CA PHE A 120 -4.68 -16.02 18.32
C PHE A 120 -3.29 -16.67 18.15
N PHE A 121 -2.55 -16.83 19.26
CA PHE A 121 -1.18 -17.37 19.25
C PHE A 121 -1.08 -18.87 19.65
N SER A 122 -2.20 -19.62 19.65
CA SER A 122 -2.22 -21.08 19.87
C SER A 122 -2.17 -21.85 18.56
#